data_AF-L7VQY6-F1
#
_entry.id   AF-L7VQY6-F1
#
_cell.length_a   1.000
_cell.length_b   1.000
_cell.length_c   1.000
_cell.angle_alpha   90.00
_cell.angle_beta   90.00
_cell.angle_gamma   90.00
#
_symmetry.space_group_name_H-M   'P 1'
#
loop_
_entity.id
_entity.type
_entity.pdbx_description
1 polymer ?
#
loop_
_entity_poly.entity_id
_entity_poly.type
_entity_poly.pdbx_seq_one_letter_code
_entity_poly.pdbx_strand_id
1 'polypeptide(L)'
;MAVFGNPFTANVERKLTKEELIQAIRLDIAGELEAIYLYDAHIQATDDEFTKKVLADIRDEERAHVGELMTLLRHLDPTEAAHFEEGVQEVKEMMEEAGIKSNSANSQSTVGSLLK
;
A
#
# COMPACT_ATOMS: atom_id res chain seq x y z
N MET A 1 1.18 -20.78 5.75
CA MET A 1 2.21 -19.72 5.65
C MET A 1 2.28 -19.36 4.18
N ALA A 2 2.06 -18.11 3.79
CA ALA A 2 2.09 -17.76 2.38
C ALA A 2 3.46 -18.14 1.81
N VAL A 3 3.47 -19.12 0.89
CA VAL A 3 4.63 -19.40 0.07
C VAL A 3 4.45 -18.54 -1.17
N PHE A 4 4.81 -17.26 -1.01
CA PHE A 4 5.02 -16.24 -2.07
C PHE A 4 6.23 -16.61 -2.96
N GLY A 5 6.40 -17.89 -3.27
CA GLY A 5 7.70 -18.58 -3.30
C GLY A 5 8.75 -18.12 -4.30
N ASN A 6 8.50 -17.07 -5.08
CA ASN A 6 9.57 -16.35 -5.76
C ASN A 6 9.20 -14.90 -6.22
N PRO A 7 9.65 -13.82 -5.55
CA PRO A 7 9.91 -12.55 -6.24
C PRO A 7 11.15 -12.62 -7.14
N PHE A 8 12.28 -13.01 -6.54
CA PHE A 8 13.49 -13.67 -7.08
C PHE A 8 14.17 -14.40 -5.88
N THR A 9 13.80 -15.65 -5.55
CA THR A 9 14.10 -16.37 -4.26
C THR A 9 15.55 -16.74 -4.03
N ALA A 10 16.43 -16.36 -4.94
CA ALA A 10 17.83 -16.11 -4.68
C ALA A 10 18.20 -15.00 -5.68
N ASN A 11 18.98 -14.01 -5.24
CA ASN A 11 19.49 -12.93 -6.09
C ASN A 11 19.70 -13.41 -7.53
N VAL A 12 19.07 -12.74 -8.51
CA VAL A 12 19.41 -13.01 -9.90
C VAL A 12 20.83 -12.51 -10.15
N GLU A 13 21.64 -13.27 -10.87
CA GLU A 13 23.05 -12.90 -11.17
C GLU A 13 23.18 -11.70 -12.11
N ARG A 14 22.05 -11.12 -12.53
CA ARG A 14 21.94 -9.94 -13.40
C ARG A 14 21.06 -8.87 -12.77
N LYS A 15 21.12 -7.65 -13.29
CA LYS A 15 20.12 -6.62 -12.95
C LYS A 15 18.75 -7.02 -13.48
N LEU A 16 17.70 -6.61 -12.77
CA LEU A 16 16.31 -6.74 -13.21
C LEU A 16 16.09 -5.97 -14.52
N THR A 17 15.25 -6.52 -15.40
CA THR A 17 14.67 -5.69 -16.47
C THR A 17 13.66 -4.71 -15.87
N LYS A 18 13.21 -3.74 -16.68
CA LYS A 18 12.19 -2.79 -16.23
C LYS A 18 10.89 -3.50 -15.81
N GLU A 19 10.48 -4.50 -16.59
CA GLU A 19 9.27 -5.29 -16.36
C GLU A 19 9.38 -6.10 -15.08
N GLU A 20 10.55 -6.71 -14.82
CA GLU A 20 10.80 -7.46 -13.59
C GLU A 20 10.84 -6.56 -12.37
N LEU A 21 11.41 -5.36 -12.49
CA LEU A 21 11.38 -4.36 -11.43
C LEU A 21 9.96 -3.94 -11.09
N ILE A 22 9.11 -3.70 -12.10
CA ILE A 22 7.68 -3.40 -11.89
C ILE A 22 6.99 -4.54 -11.12
N GLN A 23 7.25 -5.80 -11.49
CA GLN A 23 6.71 -6.95 -10.78
C GLN A 23 7.23 -7.07 -9.33
N ALA A 24 8.49 -6.74 -9.09
CA ALA A 24 9.06 -6.69 -7.75
C ALA A 24 8.34 -5.65 -6.89
N ILE A 25 8.13 -4.42 -7.42
CA ILE A 25 7.37 -3.38 -6.70
C ILE A 25 5.93 -3.81 -6.41
N ARG A 26 5.25 -4.49 -7.34
CA ARG A 26 3.91 -5.05 -7.08
C ARG A 26 3.92 -6.08 -5.94
N LEU A 27 5.00 -6.86 -5.82
CA LEU A 27 5.13 -7.77 -4.68
C LEU A 27 5.41 -7.01 -3.38
N ASP A 28 6.30 -6.03 -3.40
CA ASP A 28 6.61 -5.23 -2.20
C ASP A 28 5.31 -4.60 -1.65
N ILE A 29 4.46 -4.06 -2.53
CA ILE A 29 3.12 -3.56 -2.19
C ILE A 29 2.26 -4.62 -1.51
N ALA A 30 2.22 -5.83 -2.07
CA ALA A 30 1.46 -6.94 -1.51
C ALA A 30 2.00 -7.34 -0.12
N GLY A 31 3.32 -7.27 0.07
CA GLY A 31 3.98 -7.51 1.34
C GLY A 31 3.54 -6.50 2.41
N GLU A 32 3.50 -5.21 2.08
CA GLU A 32 3.04 -4.18 3.04
C GLU A 32 1.55 -4.34 3.39
N LEU A 33 0.71 -4.70 2.41
CA LEU A 33 -0.71 -5.00 2.67
C LEU A 33 -0.89 -6.24 3.55
N GLU A 34 -0.07 -7.28 3.36
CA GLU A 34 -0.05 -8.46 4.24
C GLU A 34 0.38 -8.08 5.66
N ALA A 35 1.41 -7.25 5.80
CA ALA A 35 1.88 -6.76 7.09
C ALA A 35 0.77 -6.01 7.84
N ILE A 36 0.09 -5.08 7.16
CA ILE A 36 -1.07 -4.35 7.72
C ILE A 36 -2.14 -5.33 8.22
N TYR A 37 -2.52 -6.30 7.37
CA TYR A 37 -3.52 -7.31 7.70
C TYR A 37 -3.12 -8.15 8.92
N LEU A 38 -1.86 -8.61 8.99
CA LEU A 38 -1.35 -9.41 10.10
C LEU A 38 -1.31 -8.62 11.40
N TYR A 39 -0.84 -7.38 11.38
CA TYR A 39 -0.81 -6.55 12.59
C TYR A 39 -2.21 -6.23 13.09
N ASP A 40 -3.17 -5.91 12.21
CA ASP A 40 -4.57 -5.70 12.61
C ASP A 40 -5.16 -6.95 13.27
N ALA A 41 -4.88 -8.15 12.74
CA ALA A 41 -5.33 -9.41 13.33
C ALA A 41 -4.72 -9.63 14.73
N HIS A 42 -3.43 -9.36 14.91
CA HIS A 42 -2.76 -9.51 16.20
C HIS A 42 -3.24 -8.48 17.24
N ILE A 43 -3.46 -7.23 16.84
CA ILE A 43 -4.03 -6.17 17.70
C ILE A 43 -5.41 -6.59 18.22
N GLN A 44 -6.25 -7.18 17.37
CA GLN A 44 -7.58 -7.67 17.75
C GLN A 44 -7.52 -8.91 18.66
N ALA A 45 -6.47 -9.72 18.54
CA ALA A 45 -6.35 -11.00 19.25
C ALA A 45 -5.66 -10.92 20.61
N THR A 46 -4.95 -9.83 20.91
CA THR A 46 -4.24 -9.65 22.18
C THR A 46 -5.00 -8.72 23.13
N ASP A 47 -4.85 -8.96 24.44
CA ASP A 47 -5.32 -8.04 25.50
C ASP A 47 -4.18 -7.17 26.06
N ASP A 48 -2.94 -7.37 25.62
CA ASP A 48 -1.79 -6.58 26.09
C ASP A 48 -1.75 -5.20 25.42
N GLU A 49 -2.07 -4.16 26.19
CA GLU A 49 -2.20 -2.79 25.69
C GLU A 49 -0.88 -2.20 25.16
N PHE A 50 0.26 -2.60 25.73
CA PHE A 50 1.55 -2.14 25.23
C PHE A 50 1.85 -2.73 23.85
N THR A 51 1.58 -4.02 23.66
CA THR A 51 1.70 -4.70 22.37
C THR A 51 0.78 -4.09 21.34
N LYS A 52 -0.49 -3.80 21.67
CA LYS A 52 -1.42 -3.11 20.76
C LYS A 52 -0.85 -1.79 20.26
N LYS A 53 -0.28 -1.00 21.18
CA LYS A 53 0.31 0.29 20.83
C LYS A 53 1.46 0.15 19.85
N VAL A 54 2.40 -0.77 20.10
CA VAL A 54 3.55 -0.99 19.22
C VAL A 54 3.11 -1.51 17.86
N LEU A 55 2.22 -2.50 17.81
CA LEU A 55 1.76 -3.06 16.54
C LEU A 55 0.93 -2.06 15.72
N ALA A 56 0.15 -1.19 16.37
CA ALA A 56 -0.61 -0.16 15.68
C ALA A 56 0.30 0.89 15.03
N ASP A 57 1.38 1.27 15.72
CA ASP A 57 2.40 2.20 15.21
C ASP A 57 3.07 1.61 13.95
N ILE A 58 3.56 0.37 14.03
CA ILE A 58 4.17 -0.34 12.88
C ILE A 58 3.17 -0.44 11.72
N ARG A 59 1.94 -0.90 11.98
CA ARG A 59 0.89 -1.01 10.96
C ARG A 59 0.64 0.32 10.23
N ASP A 60 0.64 1.43 10.96
CA ASP A 60 0.40 2.75 10.39
C ASP A 60 1.60 3.26 9.56
N GLU A 61 2.83 2.85 9.88
CA GLU A 61 4.00 3.04 9.02
C GLU A 61 3.87 2.25 7.71
N GLU A 62 3.45 0.99 7.75
CA GLU A 62 3.29 0.17 6.53
C GLU A 62 2.24 0.76 5.58
N ARG A 63 1.21 1.45 6.10
CA ARG A 63 0.24 2.19 5.26
C ARG A 63 0.92 3.32 4.48
N ALA A 64 1.92 3.98 5.08
CA ALA A 64 2.72 4.98 4.39
C ALA A 64 3.60 4.32 3.31
N HIS A 65 4.24 3.19 3.63
CA HIS A 65 5.05 2.43 2.67
C HIS A 65 4.24 1.97 1.45
N VAL A 66 2.99 1.53 1.64
CA VAL A 66 2.07 1.26 0.51
C VAL A 66 1.96 2.48 -0.41
N GLY A 67 1.76 3.68 0.14
CA GLY A 67 1.68 4.92 -0.63
C GLY A 67 2.97 5.27 -1.37
N GLU A 68 4.12 5.09 -0.74
CA GLU A 68 5.44 5.30 -1.36
C GLU A 68 5.66 4.35 -2.55
N LEU A 69 5.40 3.06 -2.34
CA LEU A 69 5.54 2.04 -3.39
C LEU A 69 4.54 2.25 -4.53
N MET A 70 3.32 2.71 -4.25
CA MET A 70 2.34 3.04 -5.29
C MET A 70 2.80 4.21 -6.15
N THR A 71 3.42 5.19 -5.51
CA THR A 71 4.00 6.34 -6.21
C THR A 71 5.14 5.89 -7.12
N LEU A 72 6.00 4.99 -6.65
CA LEU A 72 7.06 4.40 -7.45
C LEU A 72 6.52 3.55 -8.61
N LEU A 73 5.49 2.73 -8.38
CA LEU A 73 4.86 1.91 -9.41
C LEU A 73 4.32 2.78 -10.55
N ARG A 74 3.60 3.86 -10.21
CA ARG A 74 3.09 4.83 -11.20
C ARG A 74 4.20 5.50 -12.01
N HIS A 75 5.34 5.78 -11.38
CA HIS A 75 6.50 6.33 -12.07
C HIS A 75 7.10 5.33 -13.07
N LEU A 76 7.20 4.05 -12.68
CA LEU A 76 7.77 2.99 -13.51
C LEU A 76 6.83 2.58 -14.66
N ASP A 77 5.53 2.54 -14.43
CA ASP A 77 4.49 2.15 -15.38
C ASP A 77 3.38 3.21 -15.50
N PRO A 78 3.58 4.26 -16.34
CA PRO A 78 2.57 5.29 -16.55
C PRO A 78 1.26 4.78 -17.18
N THR A 79 1.30 3.64 -17.89
CA THR A 79 0.09 3.04 -18.47
C THR A 79 -0.76 2.41 -17.38
N GLU A 80 -0.15 1.67 -16.44
CA GLU A 80 -0.86 1.20 -15.24
C GLU A 80 -1.38 2.36 -14.39
N ALA A 81 -0.61 3.45 -14.27
CA ALA A 81 -1.07 4.65 -13.58
C ALA A 81 -2.37 5.22 -14.17
N ALA A 82 -2.51 5.25 -15.50
CA ALA A 82 -3.74 5.69 -16.17
C ALA A 82 -4.93 4.79 -15.82
N HIS A 83 -4.76 3.47 -15.84
CA HIS A 83 -5.81 2.53 -15.42
C HIS A 83 -6.21 2.73 -13.94
N PHE A 84 -5.26 3.07 -13.04
CA PHE A 84 -5.60 3.40 -11.66
C PHE A 84 -6.47 4.66 -11.55
N GLU A 85 -6.19 5.68 -12.37
CA GLU A 85 -7.00 6.91 -12.40
C GLU A 85 -8.39 6.66 -12.96
N GLU A 86 -8.52 5.83 -14.00
CA GLU A 86 -9.79 5.36 -14.53
C GLU A 86 -10.60 4.62 -13.45
N GLY A 87 -10.00 3.67 -12.75
CA GLY A 87 -10.67 2.96 -11.65
C GLY A 87 -11.12 3.88 -10.50
N VAL A 88 -10.35 4.93 -10.19
CA VAL A 88 -10.78 5.96 -9.22
C VAL A 88 -12.00 6.72 -9.73
N GLN A 89 -12.06 7.04 -11.02
CA GLN A 89 -13.19 7.75 -11.62
C GLN A 89 -14.44 6.87 -11.67
N GLU A 90 -14.30 5.59 -12.04
CA GLU A 90 -15.40 4.61 -12.02
C GLU A 90 -16.06 4.53 -10.63
N VAL A 91 -15.27 4.47 -9.55
CA VAL A 91 -15.82 4.42 -8.19
C VAL A 91 -16.52 5.73 -7.81
N LYS A 92 -16.01 6.89 -8.25
CA LYS A 92 -16.69 8.18 -7.99
C LYS A 92 -18.06 8.23 -8.65
N GLU A 93 -18.18 7.74 -9.88
CA GLU A 93 -19.46 7.66 -10.59
C GLU A 93 -20.43 6.73 -9.85
N MET A 94 -19.97 5.57 -9.38
CA MET A 94 -20.78 4.67 -8.55
C MET A 94 -21.24 5.32 -7.23
N MET A 95 -20.38 6.14 -6.60
CA MET A 95 -20.75 6.89 -5.39
C MET A 95 -21.87 7.91 -5.67
N GLU A 96 -21.80 8.62 -6.79
CA GLU A 96 -22.82 9.58 -7.21
C GLU A 96 -24.17 8.88 -7.46
N GLU A 97 -24.15 7.76 -8.18
CA GLU A 97 -25.35 6.93 -8.41
C GLU A 97 -25.95 6.40 -7.10
N ALA A 98 -25.11 6.03 -6.14
CA ALA A 98 -25.52 5.58 -4.81
C ALA A 98 -25.95 6.73 -3.86
N GLY A 99 -25.85 8.00 -4.29
CA GLY A 99 -26.18 9.16 -3.46
C GLY A 99 -25.19 9.43 -2.32
N ILE A 100 -23.97 8.87 -2.39
CA ILE A 100 -22.91 9.07 -1.41
C ILE A 100 -22.16 10.36 -1.74
N LYS A 101 -22.22 11.35 -0.85
CA LYS A 101 -21.49 12.61 -1.02
C LYS A 101 -20.00 12.42 -0.74
N SER A 102 -19.16 12.76 -1.72
CA SER A 102 -17.71 12.86 -1.53
C SER A 102 -17.36 14.00 -0.55
N ASN A 103 -16.83 13.66 0.63
CA ASN A 103 -16.25 14.65 1.55
C ASN A 103 -14.79 14.92 1.15
N SER A 104 -14.55 15.73 0.13
CA SER A 104 -13.21 16.13 -0.35
C SER A 104 -12.42 17.06 0.61
N ALA A 105 -12.70 17.05 1.92
CA ALA A 105 -12.33 18.15 2.83
C ALA A 105 -11.09 17.92 3.73
N ASN A 106 -10.24 16.90 3.51
CA ASN A 106 -9.14 16.65 4.45
C ASN A 106 -7.80 16.17 3.85
N SER A 107 -7.41 16.62 2.65
CA SER A 107 -6.09 16.25 2.07
C SER A 107 -4.92 17.18 2.50
N GLN A 108 -5.00 17.84 3.67
CA GLN A 108 -3.90 18.63 4.22
C GLN A 108 -3.45 18.09 5.59
N SER A 109 -2.74 16.97 5.57
CA SER A 109 -1.57 16.73 6.43
C SER A 109 -0.94 15.41 6.01
N THR A 110 0.16 15.49 5.27
CA THR A 110 1.08 14.34 5.18
C THR A 110 1.97 14.38 6.42
N VAL A 111 2.29 13.20 6.97
CA VAL A 111 3.07 13.02 8.21
C VAL A 111 4.40 13.78 8.18
N GLY A 112 4.98 14.00 6.99
CA GLY A 112 6.21 14.79 6.79
C GLY A 112 6.11 16.29 7.10
N SER A 113 4.92 16.84 7.38
CA SER A 113 4.75 18.25 7.76
C SER A 113 5.07 18.56 9.23
N LEU A 114 5.34 17.54 10.06
CA LEU A 114 5.65 17.68 11.49
C LEU A 114 7.15 17.70 11.83
N LEU A 115 8.04 17.67 10.83
CA LEU A 115 9.49 17.77 11.02
C LEU A 115 10.02 19.09 10.40
N LYS A 116 9.84 20.20 11.13
CA LYS A 116 10.64 21.44 10.96
C LYS A 116 10.84 22.12 12.31
#